data_AF-A0A817Z0M4-F1
#
_entry.id   AF-A0A817Z0M4-F1
#
_cell.length_a   1.000
_cell.length_b   1.000
_cell.length_c   1.000
_cell.angle_alpha   90.00
_cell.angle_beta   90.00
_cell.angle_gamma   90.00
#
_symmetry.space_group_name_H-M   'P 1'
#
loop_
_entity.id
_entity.type
_entity.pdbx_description
1 polymer ?
#
loop_
_entity_poly.entity_id
_entity_poly.type
_entity_poly.pdbx_seq_one_letter_code
_entity_poly.pdbx_strand_id
1 'polypeptide(L)' 'MKPDEFENELTDPPVPIPEEIFDRVHGSMAGTALGDALGAHVEFKPQPALIANPVKDLEGGGTWGLEKGQVTSLSK' A
#
# COMPACT_ATOMS: atom_id res chain seq x y z
N MET A 1 -18.07 24.41 21.04
CA MET A 1 -17.07 23.35 21.13
C MET A 1 -15.72 24.03 21.07
N LYS A 2 -14.89 23.85 22.09
CA LYS A 2 -13.59 24.51 22.16
C LYS A 2 -12.51 23.62 21.49
N PRO A 3 -11.46 24.18 20.89
CA PRO A 3 -10.43 23.39 20.17
C PRO A 3 -9.78 22.28 21.02
N ASP A 4 -9.62 22.56 22.31
CA ASP A 4 -9.10 21.67 23.36
C ASP A 4 -10.00 20.46 23.65
N GLU A 5 -11.29 20.50 23.31
CA GLU A 5 -12.19 19.35 23.43
C GLU A 5 -11.97 18.34 22.30
N PHE A 6 -11.52 18.79 21.12
CA PHE A 6 -11.27 17.95 19.94
C PHE A 6 -9.97 17.13 20.08
N GLU A 7 -8.93 17.73 20.66
CA GLU A 7 -7.65 17.05 20.89
C GLU A 7 -7.80 15.90 21.90
N ASN A 8 -8.65 16.07 22.92
CA ASN A 8 -8.92 15.03 23.94
C ASN A 8 -9.74 13.83 23.40
N GLU A 9 -10.53 14.01 22.34
CA GLU A 9 -11.21 12.88 21.64
C GLU A 9 -10.28 12.13 20.68
N LEU A 10 -9.20 12.78 20.23
CA LEU A 10 -8.23 12.23 19.28
C LEU A 10 -7.00 11.62 19.95
N THR A 11 -6.72 12.00 21.20
CA THR A 11 -5.72 11.33 22.03
C THR A 11 -6.33 10.08 22.66
N ASP A 12 -5.86 8.92 22.21
CA ASP A 12 -6.06 7.61 22.84
C ASP A 12 -7.40 6.93 22.50
N PRO A 13 -7.41 5.80 21.76
CA PRO A 13 -8.67 5.08 21.57
C PRO A 13 -9.20 4.66 22.95
N PRO A 14 -10.48 4.91 23.27
CA PRO A 14 -11.06 4.61 24.59
C PRO A 14 -11.07 3.10 24.92
N VAL A 15 -10.71 2.26 23.94
CA VAL A 15 -10.65 0.81 24.02
C VAL A 15 -9.38 0.34 23.28
N PRO A 16 -8.53 -0.48 23.91
CA PRO A 16 -7.45 -1.16 23.22
C PRO A 16 -8.01 -1.96 22.03
N ILE A 17 -7.54 -1.66 20.83
CA ILE A 17 -7.90 -2.45 19.64
C ILE A 17 -7.25 -3.83 19.81
N PRO A 18 -7.99 -4.94 19.62
CA PRO A 18 -7.37 -6.26 19.61
C PRO A 18 -6.23 -6.30 18.58
N GLU A 19 -5.07 -6.82 18.96
CA GLU A 19 -3.87 -6.88 18.10
C GLU A 19 -4.18 -7.54 16.75
N GLU A 20 -5.00 -8.58 16.73
CA GLU A 20 -5.45 -9.23 15.49
C GLU A 20 -6.20 -8.29 14.53
N ILE A 21 -7.03 -7.38 15.05
CA ILE A 21 -7.76 -6.41 14.23
C ILE A 21 -6.79 -5.35 13.70
N PHE A 22 -5.89 -4.88 14.55
CA PHE A 22 -4.84 -3.95 14.14
C PHE A 22 -3.98 -4.55 13.01
N ASP A 23 -3.52 -5.79 13.16
CA ASP A 23 -2.71 -6.50 12.17
C ASP A 23 -3.43 -6.66 10.83
N ARG A 24 -4.73 -6.97 10.86
CA ARG A 24 -5.54 -7.07 9.63
C ARG A 24 -5.67 -5.73 8.92
N VAL A 25 -5.95 -4.67 9.65
CA VAL A 25 -6.09 -3.32 9.08
C VAL A 25 -4.75 -2.85 8.52
N HIS A 26 -3.69 -2.94 9.32
CA HIS A 26 -2.34 -2.55 8.91
C HIS A 26 -1.86 -3.38 7.72
N GLY A 27 -2.04 -4.71 7.77
CA GLY A 27 -1.71 -5.63 6.69
C GLY A 27 -2.51 -5.36 5.41
N SER A 28 -3.78 -4.94 5.51
CA SER A 28 -4.58 -4.56 4.33
C SER A 28 -4.01 -3.31 3.64
N MET A 29 -3.63 -2.29 4.41
CA MET A 29 -3.06 -1.06 3.89
C MET A 29 -1.69 -1.31 3.25
N ALA A 30 -0.82 -2.04 3.95
CA ALA A 30 0.49 -2.41 3.43
C ALA A 30 0.38 -3.34 2.21
N GLY A 31 -0.54 -4.30 2.25
CA GLY A 31 -0.80 -5.24 1.16
C GLY A 31 -1.32 -4.54 -0.11
N THR A 32 -2.17 -3.52 0.03
CA THR A 32 -2.59 -2.68 -1.10
C THR A 32 -1.39 -1.97 -1.73
N ALA A 33 -0.54 -1.33 -0.93
CA ALA A 33 0.66 -0.65 -1.43
C ALA A 33 1.63 -1.63 -2.11
N LEU A 34 1.85 -2.80 -1.52
CA LEU A 34 2.70 -3.85 -2.10
C LEU A 34 2.13 -4.37 -3.43
N GLY A 35 0.81 -4.59 -3.50
CA GLY A 35 0.13 -5.02 -4.73
C GLY A 35 0.25 -4.00 -5.86
N ASP A 36 0.12 -2.71 -5.54
CA ASP A 36 0.32 -1.62 -6.51
C ASP A 36 1.77 -1.56 -7.02
N ALA A 37 2.76 -1.52 -6.12
CA ALA A 37 4.17 -1.47 -6.51
C ALA A 37 4.60 -2.70 -7.34
N LEU A 38 4.08 -3.89 -7.03
CA LEU A 38 4.33 -5.11 -7.80
C LEU A 38 3.64 -5.08 -9.17
N GLY A 39 2.38 -4.64 -9.21
CA GLY A 39 1.57 -4.60 -10.43
C GLY A 39 2.00 -3.53 -11.43
N ALA A 40 2.44 -2.37 -10.94
CA ALA A 40 2.85 -1.24 -11.78
C ALA A 40 4.02 -1.58 -12.72
N HIS A 41 4.93 -2.47 -12.31
CA HIS A 41 6.03 -2.96 -13.16
C HIS A 41 5.54 -3.64 -14.45
N VAL A 42 4.34 -4.22 -14.42
CA VAL A 42 3.76 -5.00 -15.53
C VAL A 42 2.48 -4.40 -16.10
N GLU A 43 2.11 -3.20 -15.67
CA GLU A 43 0.93 -2.53 -16.15
C GLU A 43 0.97 -2.38 -17.68
N PHE A 44 -0.13 -2.74 -18.34
CA PHE A 44 -0.30 -2.80 -19.80
C PHE A 44 0.52 -3.86 -20.55
N LYS A 45 1.23 -4.76 -19.87
CA LYS A 45 1.88 -5.92 -20.53
C LYS A 45 0.84 -7.01 -20.84
N PRO A 46 0.91 -7.66 -22.02
CA PRO A 46 0.01 -8.75 -22.36
C PRO A 46 0.38 -10.01 -21.57
N GLN A 47 -0.62 -10.85 -21.25
CA GLN A 47 -0.43 -12.06 -20.45
C GLN A 47 0.71 -12.97 -20.93
N PRO A 48 0.92 -13.24 -22.24
CA PRO A 48 2.04 -14.06 -22.70
C PRO A 48 3.41 -13.53 -22.29
N ALA A 49 3.57 -12.20 -22.16
CA ALA A 49 4.83 -11.59 -21.71
C ALA A 49 5.11 -11.92 -20.24
N LEU A 50 4.07 -12.04 -19.41
CA LEU A 50 4.17 -12.38 -17.99
C LEU A 50 4.46 -13.87 -17.76
N ILE A 51 3.96 -14.73 -18.65
CA ILE A 51 4.29 -16.17 -18.61
C ILE A 51 5.76 -16.38 -18.97
N ALA A 52 6.26 -15.67 -20.00
CA ALA A 52 7.65 -15.74 -20.41
C ALA A 52 8.61 -15.13 -19.37
N ASN A 53 8.20 -14.03 -18.73
CA ASN A 53 9.00 -13.30 -17.75
C ASN A 53 8.15 -12.99 -16.50
N PRO A 54 7.98 -13.95 -15.59
CA PRO A 54 7.18 -13.76 -14.39
C PRO A 54 7.87 -12.80 -13.42
N VAL A 55 7.08 -11.90 -12.81
CA VAL A 55 7.54 -11.00 -11.75
C VAL A 55 7.80 -11.82 -10.48
N LYS A 56 8.99 -11.67 -9.90
CA LYS A 56 9.40 -12.43 -8.70
C LYS A 56 9.77 -11.56 -7.52
N ASP A 57 9.95 -10.27 -7.74
CA ASP A 57 10.33 -9.29 -6.73
C ASP A 57 9.77 -7.91 -7.10
N LEU A 58 9.93 -6.94 -6.20
CA LEU A 58 9.76 -5.53 -6.51
C LEU A 58 10.93 -5.11 -7.42
N GLU A 59 10.63 -4.81 -8.68
CA GLU A 59 11.65 -4.53 -9.70
C GLU A 59 11.70 -3.06 -10.15
N GLY A 60 10.69 -2.24 -9.85
CA GLY A 60 10.60 -0.84 -10.32
C GLY A 60 10.31 -0.76 -11.82
N GLY A 61 10.71 0.29 -12.53
CA GLY A 61 10.52 0.45 -13.98
C GLY A 61 9.05 0.48 -14.42
N GLY A 62 8.71 -0.38 -15.39
CA GLY A 62 7.36 -0.44 -15.98
C GLY A 62 7.02 0.78 -16.84
N THR A 63 5.74 0.92 -17.17
CA THR A 63 5.22 1.99 -18.03
C THR A 63 5.56 3.39 -17.52
N TRP A 64 5.68 3.53 -16.20
CA TRP A 64 5.89 4.81 -15.53
C TRP A 64 7.34 5.08 -15.12
N GLY A 65 8.26 4.12 -15.33
CA GLY A 65 9.66 4.28 -14.94
C GLY A 65 9.88 4.46 -13.43
N LEU A 66 9.13 3.71 -12.61
CA LEU A 66 9.15 3.85 -11.14
C LEU A 66 10.47 3.37 -10.51
N GLU A 67 10.79 3.87 -9.33
CA GLU A 67 11.83 3.26 -8.49
C GLU A 67 11.35 1.94 -7.87
N LYS A 68 12.29 1.09 -7.43
CA LYS A 68 11.96 -0.17 -6.76
C LYS A 68 11.12 0.09 -5.50
N GLY A 69 9.92 -0.48 -5.45
CA GLY A 69 8.98 -0.35 -4.33
C GLY A 69 8.16 0.94 -4.31
N GLN A 70 8.32 1.81 -5.31
CA GLN A 70 7.49 3.00 -5.44
C GLN A 70 6.06 2.63 -5.84
N VAL A 71 5.09 3.24 -5.16
CA VAL A 71 3.66 3.15 -5.45
C VAL A 71 3.24 4.27 -6.40
N THR A 72 2.22 4.04 -7.22
CA THR A 72 1.81 4.92 -8.32
C THR A 72 1.19 6.23 -7.85
N SER A 73 -0.07 6.21 -7.42
CA SER A 73 -0.87 7.39 -7.06
C SER A 73 -0.95 7.65 -5.56
N LEU A 74 -0.42 6.74 -4.74
CA LEU A 74 -0.27 6.89 -3.29
C LEU A 74 0.96 7.72 -2.89
N SER A 75 1.71 8.25 -3.86
CA SER A 75 2.93 9.03 -3.61
C SER A 75 3.04 10.18 -4.61
N LYS A 76 2.58 11.37 -4.19
CA LYS A 76 3.03 12.65 -4.74
C LYS A 76 3.41 13.57 -3.59
#